data_AF-A0A1Y3B4K9-F1
#
_entry.id   AF-A0A1Y3B4K9-F1
#
_cell.length_a   1.000
_cell.length_b   1.000
_cell.length_c   1.000
_cell.angle_alpha   90.00
_cell.angle_beta   90.00
_cell.angle_gamma   90.00
#
_symmetry.space_group_name_H-M   'P 1'
#
loop_
_entity.id
_entity.type
_entity.pdbx_description
1 polymer ?
#
loop_
_entity_poly.entity_id
_entity_poly.type
_entity_poly.pdbx_seq_one_letter_code
_entity_poly.pdbx_strand_id
1 'polypeptide(L)'
;MRGFRLSSNGECQDINECIEQTGLCAVNADCHNLPGSYECRCYENHEGDPYREGCHSTPPPLKGCLQDSDCALNKKCNAHLGECYDPCVSKEHRLGYKCGLNAICITENHNPECYCPPGYEGDPFKSCHKKIICGIDYHCPGNLICLDSNTCGCPPNFLQENDYCYMKSLNCTTNNPCPTNEECVYTGSLNGFCVCPHGYEYHPSGECIDLNECLH
;
A
#
# COMPACT_ATOMS: atom_id res chain seq x y z
N MET A 1 23.41 63.55 16.72
CA MET A 1 23.74 62.44 15.81
C MET A 1 22.82 61.29 16.19
N ARG A 2 22.15 60.61 15.23
CA ARG A 2 21.40 59.39 15.57
C ARG A 2 22.42 58.34 16.06
N GLY A 3 22.09 57.58 17.11
CA GLY A 3 22.97 56.56 17.70
C GLY A 3 23.89 57.03 18.85
N PHE A 4 23.93 58.32 19.17
CA PHE A 4 24.74 58.83 20.29
C PHE A 4 24.00 59.85 21.15
N ARG A 5 24.29 59.89 22.46
CA ARG A 5 23.80 60.90 23.40
C ARG A 5 24.95 61.66 24.07
N LEU A 6 24.73 62.92 24.43
CA LEU A 6 25.71 63.74 25.13
C LEU A 6 25.72 63.39 26.63
N SER A 7 26.87 62.98 27.16
CA SER A 7 27.07 62.76 28.59
C SER A 7 27.16 64.09 29.36
N SER A 8 26.98 64.07 30.68
CA SER A 8 27.12 65.24 31.56
C SER A 8 28.47 65.95 31.46
N ASN A 9 29.49 65.23 30.99
CA ASN A 9 30.86 65.74 30.83
C ASN A 9 31.13 66.29 29.42
N GLY A 10 30.11 66.35 28.55
CA GLY A 10 30.23 66.80 27.16
C GLY A 10 30.75 65.73 26.19
N GLU A 11 30.97 64.50 26.65
CA GLU A 11 31.42 63.39 25.81
C GLU A 11 30.26 62.72 25.04
N CYS A 12 30.56 62.21 23.85
CA CYS A 12 29.61 61.49 23.02
C CYS A 12 29.55 60.03 23.48
N GLN A 13 28.46 59.64 24.14
CA GLN A 13 28.24 58.26 24.57
C GLN A 13 27.40 57.52 23.54
N ASP A 14 27.87 56.34 23.14
CA ASP A 14 27.14 55.40 22.29
C ASP A 14 25.83 54.94 22.96
N ILE A 15 24.74 54.89 22.19
CA ILE A 15 23.47 54.37 22.67
C ILE A 15 23.44 52.88 22.35
N ASN A 16 23.30 52.03 23.36
CA ASN A 16 23.14 50.60 23.11
C ASN A 16 21.70 50.29 22.69
N GLU A 17 21.43 50.28 21.38
CA GLU A 17 20.06 50.08 20.90
C GLU A 17 19.52 48.68 21.24
N CYS A 18 20.39 47.67 21.33
CA CYS A 18 20.01 46.31 21.67
C CYS A 18 19.44 46.16 23.09
N ILE A 19 19.78 47.08 24.00
CA ILE A 19 19.25 47.11 25.38
C ILE A 19 18.11 48.11 25.50
N GLU A 20 18.22 49.26 24.83
CA GLU A 20 17.26 50.36 24.98
C GLU A 20 16.01 50.22 24.08
N GLN A 21 16.05 49.40 23.02
CA GLN A 21 14.93 49.19 22.09
C GLN A 21 14.54 47.72 21.97
N THR A 22 13.23 47.47 21.84
CA THR A 22 12.67 46.12 21.65
C THR A 22 12.24 45.90 20.21
N GLY A 23 12.47 44.71 19.66
CA GLY A 23 12.01 44.34 18.32
C GLY A 23 12.84 44.91 17.16
N LEU A 24 14.12 45.21 17.39
CA LEU A 24 15.05 45.66 16.35
C LEU A 24 15.40 44.57 15.32
N CYS A 25 15.57 43.35 15.80
CA CYS A 25 15.89 42.19 14.97
C CYS A 25 14.66 41.29 14.84
N ALA A 26 14.55 40.66 13.68
CA ALA A 26 13.50 39.69 13.39
C ALA A 26 13.72 38.38 14.16
N VAL A 27 12.78 37.44 14.03
CA VAL A 27 12.84 36.16 14.75
C VAL A 27 14.12 35.38 14.43
N ASN A 28 14.69 34.71 15.45
CA ASN A 28 15.94 33.94 15.36
C ASN A 28 17.19 34.75 14.95
N ALA A 29 17.19 36.07 15.21
CA ALA A 29 18.35 36.93 15.05
C ALA A 29 18.79 37.56 16.38
N ASP A 30 20.11 37.70 16.55
CA ASP A 30 20.77 38.37 17.67
C ASP A 30 21.10 39.82 17.31
N CYS A 31 21.00 40.72 18.30
CA CYS A 31 21.34 42.13 18.14
C CYS A 31 22.76 42.38 18.67
N HIS A 32 23.63 42.93 17.82
CA HIS A 32 24.96 43.37 18.22
C HIS A 32 25.07 44.89 18.13
N ASN A 33 25.47 45.50 19.25
CA ASN A 33 25.67 46.93 19.34
C ASN A 33 26.98 47.35 18.65
N LEU A 34 26.93 48.42 17.84
CA LEU A 34 28.07 49.01 17.16
C LEU A 34 28.16 50.51 17.51
N PRO A 35 29.34 51.15 17.42
CA PRO A 35 29.43 52.59 17.64
C PRO A 35 28.53 53.37 16.67
N GLY A 36 27.47 53.98 17.20
CA GLY A 36 26.48 54.78 16.49
C GLY A 36 25.40 54.02 15.75
N SER A 37 25.32 52.69 15.89
CA SER A 37 24.32 51.85 15.23
C SER A 37 24.24 50.44 15.84
N TYR A 38 23.44 49.57 15.25
CA TYR A 38 23.40 48.15 15.61
C TYR A 38 23.40 47.30 14.34
N GLU A 39 23.75 46.03 14.49
CA GLU A 39 23.58 45.01 13.46
C GLU A 39 22.77 43.84 13.99
N CYS A 40 21.88 43.31 13.16
CA CYS A 40 21.19 42.06 13.43
C CYS A 40 21.87 40.91 12.68
N ARG A 41 22.14 39.80 13.36
CA ARG A 41 22.75 38.60 12.78
C ARG A 41 21.94 37.37 13.11
N CYS A 42 21.79 36.45 12.17
CA CYS A 42 21.15 35.17 12.45
C CYS A 42 21.95 34.36 13.48
N TYR A 43 21.26 33.60 14.33
CA TYR A 43 21.93 32.62 15.20
C TYR A 43 22.71 31.58 14.39
N GLU A 44 23.63 30.88 15.05
CA GLU A 44 24.39 29.80 14.42
C GLU A 44 23.44 28.75 13.80
N ASN A 45 23.78 28.27 12.60
CA ASN A 45 22.93 27.40 11.76
C ASN A 45 21.56 28.02 11.39
N HIS A 46 21.49 29.33 11.21
CA HIS A 46 20.31 30.00 10.64
C HIS A 46 20.71 30.96 9.51
N GLU A 47 19.85 31.09 8.50
CA GLU A 47 20.02 32.01 7.37
C GLU A 47 18.69 32.73 7.04
N GLY A 48 18.78 33.95 6.50
CA GLY A 48 17.62 34.78 6.16
C GLY A 48 17.89 36.27 6.28
N ASP A 49 16.82 37.06 6.37
CA ASP A 49 16.89 38.51 6.63
C ASP A 49 16.71 38.77 8.13
N PRO A 50 17.77 39.08 8.88
CA PRO A 50 17.71 39.27 10.33
C PRO A 50 17.00 40.57 10.75
N TYR A 51 16.59 41.45 9.82
CA TYR A 51 15.89 42.69 10.11
C TYR A 51 14.39 42.63 9.83
N ARG A 52 13.93 41.79 8.90
CA ARG A 52 12.52 41.81 8.43
C ARG A 52 11.85 40.44 8.45
N GLU A 53 12.31 39.53 7.60
CA GLU A 53 11.67 38.22 7.39
C GLU A 53 11.97 37.23 8.54
N GLY A 54 13.11 37.41 9.21
CA GLY A 54 13.61 36.48 10.22
C GLY A 54 14.61 35.47 9.64
N CYS A 55 15.23 34.75 10.56
CA CYS A 55 16.21 33.71 10.24
C CYS A 55 15.59 32.33 10.39
N HIS A 56 15.96 31.42 9.49
CA HIS A 56 15.44 30.07 9.39
C HIS A 56 16.59 29.08 9.59
N SER A 57 16.34 27.97 10.28
CA SER A 57 17.38 26.96 10.52
C SER A 57 17.93 26.40 9.19
N THR A 58 19.23 26.14 9.15
CA THR A 58 19.92 25.53 8.00
C THR A 58 20.56 24.19 8.39
N PRO A 59 20.27 23.09 7.64
CA PRO A 59 19.28 23.00 6.57
C PRO A 59 17.85 23.22 7.11
N PRO A 60 16.90 23.68 6.27
CA PRO A 60 15.50 23.83 6.67
C PRO A 60 14.99 22.55 7.32
N PRO A 61 14.14 22.62 8.38
CA PRO A 61 13.53 21.42 8.93
C PRO A 61 12.81 20.68 7.79
N LEU A 62 13.19 19.42 7.60
CA LEU A 62 12.71 18.60 6.50
C LEU A 62 11.18 18.60 6.51
N LYS A 63 10.58 19.23 5.50
CA LYS A 63 9.12 19.28 5.38
C LYS A 63 8.65 17.94 4.82
N GLY A 64 8.57 16.93 5.68
CA GLY A 64 8.02 15.61 5.40
C GLY A 64 9.03 14.47 5.57
N CYS A 65 9.32 13.66 4.54
CA CYS A 65 10.12 12.43 4.66
C CYS A 65 11.31 12.36 3.67
N LEU A 66 12.39 11.68 4.06
CA LEU A 66 13.51 11.29 3.18
C LEU A 66 13.50 9.79 2.89
N GLN A 67 13.05 9.00 3.86
CA GLN A 67 13.03 7.55 3.82
C GLN A 67 11.75 7.03 4.47
N ASP A 68 11.44 5.75 4.20
CA ASP A 68 10.19 5.13 4.63
C ASP A 68 10.00 5.16 6.16
N SER A 69 11.08 4.98 6.93
CA SER A 69 11.05 5.03 8.41
C SER A 69 10.68 6.39 8.99
N ASP A 70 10.71 7.46 8.19
CA ASP A 70 10.26 8.79 8.62
C ASP A 70 8.72 8.89 8.59
N CYS A 71 8.06 7.92 7.97
CA CYS A 71 6.62 7.79 7.87
C CYS A 71 6.08 6.76 8.88
N ALA A 72 4.78 6.82 9.14
CA ALA A 72 4.09 5.74 9.87
C ALA A 72 4.17 4.42 9.08
N LEU A 73 4.09 3.27 9.76
CA LEU A 73 4.21 1.94 9.14
C LEU A 73 3.18 1.67 8.03
N ASN A 74 2.04 2.35 8.06
CA ASN A 74 1.00 2.26 7.05
C ASN A 74 1.16 3.27 5.89
N LYS A 75 2.33 3.92 5.77
CA LYS A 75 2.64 4.89 4.73
C LYS A 75 4.05 4.66 4.19
N LYS A 76 4.32 5.12 2.98
CA LYS A 76 5.61 5.07 2.30
C LYS A 76 6.10 6.47 1.97
N CYS A 77 7.41 6.68 1.94
CA CYS A 77 7.98 7.97 1.60
C CYS A 77 8.09 8.15 0.08
N ASN A 78 7.56 9.26 -0.43
CA ASN A 78 7.93 9.78 -1.73
C ASN A 78 9.11 10.74 -1.53
N ALA A 79 10.33 10.22 -1.55
CA ALA A 79 11.54 11.01 -1.33
C ALA A 79 11.72 12.17 -2.34
N HIS A 80 11.09 12.11 -3.52
CA HIS A 80 11.14 13.19 -4.51
C HIS A 80 10.25 14.37 -4.13
N LEU A 81 9.10 14.12 -3.51
CA LEU A 81 8.16 15.16 -3.06
C LEU A 81 8.34 15.50 -1.57
N GLY A 82 9.04 14.65 -0.83
CA GLY A 82 9.13 14.70 0.61
C GLY A 82 7.83 14.30 1.30
N GLU A 83 6.93 13.56 0.68
CA GLU A 83 5.59 13.31 1.22
C GLU A 83 5.35 11.83 1.57
N CYS A 84 4.79 11.58 2.77
CA CYS A 84 4.33 10.25 3.17
C CYS A 84 2.94 9.96 2.58
N TYR A 85 2.84 8.92 1.75
CA TYR A 85 1.59 8.50 1.11
C TYR A 85 1.24 7.07 1.49
N ASP A 86 -0.04 6.68 1.37
CA ASP A 86 -0.48 5.29 1.57
C ASP A 86 -0.46 4.55 0.20
N PRO A 87 0.40 3.54 0.01
CA PRO A 87 0.47 2.73 -1.21
C PRO A 87 -0.86 2.09 -1.66
N CYS A 88 -1.79 1.81 -0.74
CA CYS A 88 -3.07 1.16 -1.08
C CYS A 88 -4.19 2.15 -1.41
N VAL A 89 -4.06 3.42 -0.99
CA VAL A 89 -5.10 4.46 -1.19
C VAL A 89 -4.70 5.45 -2.29
N SER A 90 -3.40 5.67 -2.50
CA SER A 90 -2.92 6.72 -3.39
C SER A 90 -3.37 6.49 -4.84
N LYS A 91 -4.21 7.40 -5.33
CA LYS A 91 -4.67 7.41 -6.74
C LYS A 91 -3.77 8.26 -7.63
N GLU A 92 -2.97 9.12 -7.01
CA GLU A 92 -2.03 10.00 -7.68
C GLU A 92 -0.73 9.23 -8.00
N HIS A 93 -0.32 9.30 -9.27
CA HIS A 93 1.04 9.03 -9.75
C HIS A 93 1.50 7.58 -9.97
N ARG A 94 0.61 6.63 -10.31
CA ARG A 94 1.00 5.21 -10.60
C ARG A 94 1.75 4.49 -9.47
N LEU A 95 1.85 5.11 -8.29
CA LEU A 95 2.50 4.58 -7.10
C LEU A 95 1.53 3.73 -6.26
N GLY A 96 0.23 3.85 -6.52
CA GLY A 96 -0.81 3.06 -5.88
C GLY A 96 -0.78 1.60 -6.34
N TYR A 97 -0.60 0.69 -5.40
CA TYR A 97 -0.66 -0.74 -5.67
C TYR A 97 -2.11 -1.20 -5.79
N LYS A 98 -2.39 -2.08 -6.75
CA LYS A 98 -3.70 -2.68 -6.95
C LYS A 98 -3.59 -4.18 -6.78
N CYS A 99 -4.27 -4.70 -5.76
CA CYS A 99 -4.41 -6.14 -5.56
C CYS A 99 -5.30 -6.79 -6.64
N GLY A 100 -5.36 -8.12 -6.61
CA GLY A 100 -6.22 -8.93 -7.46
C GLY A 100 -7.71 -8.64 -7.27
N LEU A 101 -8.55 -9.20 -8.14
CA LEU A 101 -10.01 -8.99 -8.08
C LEU A 101 -10.57 -9.40 -6.72
N ASN A 102 -11.43 -8.58 -6.13
CA ASN A 102 -12.04 -8.79 -4.79
C ASN A 102 -11.04 -8.95 -3.62
N ALA A 103 -9.75 -8.63 -3.81
CA ALA A 103 -8.77 -8.62 -2.73
C ALA A 103 -8.73 -7.25 -2.03
N ILE A 104 -8.35 -7.25 -0.76
CA ILE A 104 -8.12 -6.04 0.04
C ILE A 104 -6.63 -5.74 0.06
N CYS A 105 -6.27 -4.48 -0.16
CA CYS A 105 -4.92 -3.95 0.01
C CYS A 105 -4.79 -3.29 1.39
N ILE A 106 -3.75 -3.62 2.14
CA ILE A 106 -3.33 -2.86 3.32
C ILE A 106 -1.83 -2.58 3.24
N THR A 107 -1.39 -1.50 3.88
CA THR A 107 0.04 -1.16 3.93
C THR A 107 0.62 -1.65 5.24
N GLU A 108 1.55 -2.62 5.17
CA GLU A 108 2.32 -3.11 6.31
C GLU A 108 3.81 -2.84 6.09
N ASN A 109 4.46 -2.27 7.11
CA ASN A 109 5.89 -1.95 7.07
C ASN A 109 6.29 -1.21 5.78
N HIS A 110 5.54 -0.16 5.45
CA HIS A 110 5.73 0.73 4.28
C HIS A 110 5.48 0.08 2.91
N ASN A 111 4.99 -1.16 2.86
CA ASN A 111 4.75 -1.89 1.61
C ASN A 111 3.29 -2.37 1.50
N PRO A 112 2.75 -2.42 0.27
CA PRO A 112 1.40 -2.93 0.04
C PRO A 112 1.37 -4.45 0.15
N GLU A 113 0.40 -4.96 0.89
CA GLU A 113 0.11 -6.38 1.04
C GLU A 113 -1.36 -6.66 0.70
N CYS A 114 -1.61 -7.83 0.10
CA CYS A 114 -2.92 -8.22 -0.41
C CYS A 114 -3.48 -9.43 0.31
N TYR A 115 -4.77 -9.37 0.66
CA TYR A 115 -5.46 -10.43 1.39
C TYR A 115 -6.85 -10.65 0.81
N CYS A 116 -7.34 -11.89 0.85
CA CYS A 116 -8.75 -12.16 0.61
C CYS A 116 -9.57 -11.78 1.85
N PRO A 117 -10.70 -11.07 1.67
CA PRO A 117 -11.58 -10.73 2.78
C PRO A 117 -12.15 -11.98 3.46
N PRO A 118 -12.68 -11.86 4.70
CA PRO A 118 -13.35 -12.97 5.37
C PRO A 118 -14.46 -13.58 4.50
N GLY A 119 -14.44 -14.91 4.37
CA GLY A 119 -15.37 -15.64 3.51
C GLY A 119 -14.99 -15.63 2.02
N TYR A 120 -13.77 -15.24 1.67
CA TYR A 120 -13.18 -15.38 0.34
C TYR A 120 -11.86 -16.18 0.41
N GLU A 121 -11.51 -16.83 -0.69
CA GLU A 121 -10.25 -17.58 -0.86
C GLU A 121 -9.68 -17.39 -2.28
N GLY A 122 -8.47 -17.92 -2.53
CA GLY A 122 -7.76 -17.76 -3.80
C GLY A 122 -6.39 -17.07 -3.64
N ASP A 123 -5.87 -16.52 -4.74
CA ASP A 123 -4.59 -15.79 -4.79
C ASP A 123 -4.89 -14.28 -4.68
N PRO A 124 -4.57 -13.60 -3.56
CA PRO A 124 -4.89 -12.18 -3.36
C PRO A 124 -4.23 -11.23 -4.38
N PHE A 125 -3.17 -11.66 -5.06
CA PHE A 125 -2.51 -10.89 -6.10
C PHE A 125 -3.17 -11.04 -7.47
N LYS A 126 -4.05 -12.04 -7.65
CA LYS A 126 -4.77 -12.30 -8.90
C LYS A 126 -6.28 -12.14 -8.76
N SER A 127 -6.89 -12.93 -7.88
CA SER A 127 -8.35 -12.96 -7.69
C SER A 127 -8.72 -13.73 -6.41
N CYS A 128 -9.62 -13.13 -5.63
CA CYS A 128 -10.33 -13.75 -4.53
C CYS A 128 -11.76 -14.09 -4.96
N HIS A 129 -12.22 -15.30 -4.63
CA HIS A 129 -13.57 -15.79 -4.87
C HIS A 129 -14.23 -16.17 -3.56
N LYS A 130 -15.57 -16.13 -3.53
CA LYS A 130 -16.33 -16.37 -2.30
C LYS A 130 -16.22 -17.83 -1.90
N LYS A 131 -15.90 -18.07 -0.62
CA LYS A 131 -15.91 -19.41 -0.02
C LYS A 131 -17.35 -19.91 0.05
N ILE A 132 -17.65 -20.98 -0.68
CA ILE A 132 -18.98 -21.60 -0.69
C ILE A 132 -18.98 -22.68 0.39
N ILE A 133 -19.87 -22.56 1.37
CA ILE A 133 -20.02 -23.56 2.44
C ILE A 133 -20.96 -24.66 1.95
N CYS A 134 -20.55 -25.91 2.13
CA CYS A 134 -21.33 -27.10 1.79
C CYS A 134 -21.67 -27.91 3.04
N GLY A 135 -22.63 -28.81 2.89
CA GLY A 135 -23.10 -29.67 3.97
C GLY A 135 -24.23 -30.57 3.46
N ILE A 136 -24.99 -31.14 4.39
CA ILE A 136 -26.05 -32.12 4.06
C ILE A 136 -27.11 -31.52 3.12
N ASP A 137 -27.49 -30.27 3.34
CA ASP A 137 -28.56 -29.60 2.57
C ASP A 137 -28.05 -28.85 1.33
N TYR A 138 -26.72 -28.72 1.15
CA TYR A 138 -26.14 -27.92 0.08
C TYR A 138 -24.95 -28.63 -0.57
N HIS A 139 -25.17 -29.01 -1.83
CA HIS A 139 -24.14 -29.55 -2.71
C HIS A 139 -23.41 -28.42 -3.43
N CYS A 140 -22.12 -28.64 -3.69
CA CYS A 140 -21.29 -27.66 -4.36
C CYS A 140 -21.69 -27.49 -5.84
N PRO A 141 -21.58 -26.28 -6.40
CA PRO A 141 -21.89 -26.06 -7.80
C PRO A 141 -20.82 -26.69 -8.71
N GLY A 142 -21.23 -27.04 -9.94
CA GLY A 142 -20.35 -27.66 -10.94
C GLY A 142 -19.79 -29.01 -10.48
N ASN A 143 -18.47 -29.19 -10.57
CA ASN A 143 -17.76 -30.40 -10.11
C ASN A 143 -16.86 -30.13 -8.88
N LEU A 144 -17.10 -29.04 -8.16
CA LEU A 144 -16.49 -28.81 -6.86
C LEU A 144 -16.92 -29.90 -5.87
N ILE A 145 -16.01 -30.30 -4.98
CA ILE A 145 -16.31 -31.26 -3.91
C ILE A 145 -16.43 -30.56 -2.57
N CYS A 146 -17.20 -31.14 -1.66
CA CYS A 146 -17.23 -30.67 -0.28
C CYS A 146 -15.98 -31.15 0.46
N LEU A 147 -15.05 -30.24 0.73
CA LEU A 147 -13.83 -30.55 1.47
C LEU A 147 -14.14 -30.76 2.96
N ASP A 148 -13.26 -31.44 3.68
CA ASP A 148 -13.38 -31.69 5.14
C ASP A 148 -13.59 -30.42 5.98
N SER A 149 -13.25 -29.24 5.42
CA SER A 149 -13.49 -27.93 6.04
C SER A 149 -14.92 -27.39 5.83
N ASN A 150 -15.84 -28.21 5.33
CA ASN A 150 -17.23 -27.88 4.95
C ASN A 150 -17.31 -26.79 3.88
N THR A 151 -16.34 -26.73 2.96
CA THR A 151 -16.35 -25.75 1.88
C THR A 151 -16.07 -26.38 0.53
N CYS A 152 -16.72 -25.84 -0.49
CA CYS A 152 -16.59 -26.27 -1.86
C CYS A 152 -15.24 -25.86 -2.40
N GLY A 153 -14.50 -26.84 -2.92
CA GLY A 153 -13.20 -26.60 -3.53
C GLY A 153 -12.77 -27.80 -4.37
N CYS A 154 -11.51 -27.77 -4.79
CA CYS A 154 -10.94 -28.82 -5.61
C CYS A 154 -10.08 -29.80 -4.80
N PRO A 155 -10.06 -31.09 -5.19
CA PRO A 155 -9.11 -32.06 -4.63
C PRO A 155 -7.65 -31.67 -4.96
N PRO A 156 -6.66 -32.21 -4.22
CA PRO A 156 -5.26 -31.91 -4.45
C PRO A 156 -4.84 -32.13 -5.92
N ASN A 157 -4.03 -31.21 -6.46
CA ASN A 157 -3.54 -31.18 -7.85
C ASN A 157 -4.51 -30.65 -8.92
N PHE A 158 -5.72 -30.28 -8.54
CA PHE A 158 -6.67 -29.62 -9.42
C PHE A 158 -6.67 -28.11 -9.16
N LEU A 159 -6.80 -27.33 -10.24
CA LEU A 159 -6.98 -25.89 -10.16
C LEU A 159 -8.47 -25.57 -10.27
N GLN A 160 -8.90 -24.56 -9.52
CA GLN A 160 -10.26 -24.07 -9.57
C GLN A 160 -10.38 -22.89 -10.54
N GLU A 161 -11.36 -22.94 -11.43
CA GLU A 161 -11.82 -21.82 -12.23
C GLU A 161 -13.34 -21.77 -12.19
N ASN A 162 -13.88 -20.78 -11.48
CA ASN A 162 -15.30 -20.68 -11.14
C ASN A 162 -15.79 -21.91 -10.36
N ASP A 163 -16.84 -22.56 -10.86
CA ASP A 163 -17.46 -23.75 -10.25
C ASP A 163 -16.82 -25.06 -10.76
N TYR A 164 -15.65 -24.98 -11.43
CA TYR A 164 -15.01 -26.13 -12.05
C TYR A 164 -13.58 -26.38 -11.56
N CYS A 165 -13.29 -27.64 -11.25
CA CYS A 165 -11.97 -28.19 -10.99
C CYS A 165 -11.42 -28.86 -12.25
N TYR A 166 -10.20 -28.48 -12.64
CA TYR A 166 -9.52 -29.02 -13.82
C TYR A 166 -8.02 -29.22 -13.59
N MET A 167 -7.44 -30.14 -14.34
CA MET A 167 -5.98 -30.29 -14.42
C MET A 167 -5.44 -29.43 -15.56
N LYS A 168 -4.54 -28.50 -15.24
CA LYS A 168 -3.89 -27.63 -16.25
C LYS A 168 -3.17 -28.40 -17.38
N SER A 169 -2.85 -29.67 -17.14
CA SER A 169 -2.18 -30.56 -18.09
C SER A 169 -3.13 -31.27 -19.06
N LEU A 170 -4.46 -31.27 -18.84
CA LEU A 170 -5.45 -31.92 -19.71
C LEU A 170 -6.33 -30.86 -20.39
N ASN A 171 -5.92 -30.48 -21.60
CA ASN A 171 -6.66 -29.53 -22.43
C ASN A 171 -7.41 -30.26 -23.54
N CYS A 172 -8.67 -29.90 -23.75
CA CYS A 172 -9.46 -30.37 -24.88
C CYS A 172 -9.63 -29.25 -25.92
N THR A 173 -9.79 -29.67 -27.17
CA THR A 173 -10.13 -28.77 -28.30
C THR A 173 -11.21 -29.44 -29.13
N THR A 174 -11.80 -28.73 -30.09
CA THR A 174 -12.77 -29.32 -31.03
C THR A 174 -12.23 -30.53 -31.79
N ASN A 175 -10.91 -30.64 -31.95
CA ASN A 175 -10.24 -31.76 -32.62
C ASN A 175 -9.55 -32.74 -31.65
N ASN A 176 -9.57 -32.46 -30.35
CA ASN A 176 -8.97 -33.29 -29.30
C ASN A 176 -9.98 -33.46 -28.15
N PRO A 177 -10.93 -34.40 -28.29
CA PRO A 177 -11.93 -34.65 -27.26
C PRO A 177 -11.30 -35.28 -26.01
N CYS A 178 -11.97 -35.13 -24.87
CA CYS A 178 -11.54 -35.75 -23.62
C CYS A 178 -11.62 -37.28 -23.68
N PRO A 179 -10.78 -37.98 -22.88
CA PRO A 179 -10.86 -39.43 -22.73
C PRO A 179 -12.22 -39.89 -22.15
N THR A 180 -12.47 -41.20 -22.18
CA THR A 180 -13.75 -41.79 -21.79
C THR A 180 -14.13 -41.40 -20.34
N ASN A 181 -15.40 -41.03 -20.13
CA ASN A 181 -15.97 -40.54 -18.86
C ASN A 181 -15.52 -39.13 -18.43
N GLU A 182 -15.05 -38.30 -19.35
CA GLU A 182 -14.79 -36.88 -19.11
C GLU A 182 -15.60 -36.00 -20.07
N GLU A 183 -15.96 -34.81 -19.61
CA GLU A 183 -16.62 -33.76 -20.39
C GLU A 183 -15.66 -32.60 -20.64
N CYS A 184 -15.73 -31.98 -21.82
CA CYS A 184 -14.91 -30.82 -22.17
C CYS A 184 -15.64 -29.51 -21.83
N VAL A 185 -15.10 -28.74 -20.89
CA VAL A 185 -15.61 -27.40 -20.54
C VAL A 185 -14.79 -26.34 -21.27
N TYR A 186 -15.42 -25.61 -22.18
CA TYR A 186 -14.75 -24.62 -23.03
C TYR A 186 -14.64 -23.24 -22.35
N THR A 187 -13.41 -22.71 -22.27
CA THR A 187 -13.12 -21.34 -21.83
C THR A 187 -12.94 -20.42 -23.05
N GLY A 188 -13.99 -20.34 -23.89
CA GLY A 188 -13.99 -19.57 -25.14
C GLY A 188 -14.39 -20.42 -26.36
N SER A 189 -13.96 -20.02 -27.57
CA SER A 189 -14.48 -20.62 -28.81
C SER A 189 -13.77 -21.91 -29.26
N LEU A 190 -12.56 -22.22 -28.77
CA LEU A 190 -11.71 -23.29 -29.35
C LEU A 190 -10.90 -24.10 -28.35
N ASN A 191 -10.73 -23.63 -27.10
CA ASN A 191 -9.94 -24.31 -26.08
C ASN A 191 -10.80 -24.55 -24.84
N GLY A 192 -10.64 -25.72 -24.24
CA GLY A 192 -11.31 -26.11 -23.00
C GLY A 192 -10.43 -27.02 -22.17
N PHE A 193 -10.98 -27.46 -21.04
CA PHE A 193 -10.34 -28.40 -20.13
C PHE A 193 -11.27 -29.58 -19.88
N CYS A 194 -10.68 -30.76 -19.69
CA CYS A 194 -11.44 -31.96 -19.36
C CYS A 194 -11.77 -32.01 -17.88
N VAL A 195 -13.03 -32.30 -17.56
CA VAL A 195 -13.56 -32.40 -16.21
C VAL A 195 -14.42 -33.66 -16.05
N CYS A 196 -14.55 -34.18 -14.83
CA CYS A 196 -15.53 -35.24 -14.57
C CYS A 196 -16.97 -34.74 -14.75
N PRO A 197 -17.83 -35.54 -15.39
CA PRO A 197 -19.26 -35.23 -15.52
C PRO A 197 -19.98 -35.31 -14.16
N HIS A 198 -21.20 -34.77 -14.10
CA HIS A 198 -22.04 -34.88 -12.89
C HIS A 198 -22.28 -36.35 -12.51
N GLY A 199 -22.16 -36.65 -11.22
CA GLY A 199 -22.23 -38.03 -10.69
C GLY A 199 -20.90 -38.77 -10.70
N TYR A 200 -19.78 -38.11 -11.02
CA TYR A 200 -18.45 -38.71 -11.01
C TYR A 200 -17.46 -37.89 -10.15
N GLU A 201 -16.54 -38.57 -9.48
CA GLU A 201 -15.43 -37.97 -8.72
C GLU A 201 -14.07 -38.37 -9.30
N TYR A 202 -13.07 -37.50 -9.12
CA TYR A 202 -11.69 -37.80 -9.50
C TYR A 202 -11.03 -38.75 -8.50
N HIS A 203 -10.71 -39.97 -8.94
CA HIS A 203 -9.86 -40.88 -8.20
C HIS A 203 -8.39 -40.36 -8.19
N PRO A 204 -7.56 -40.65 -7.18
CA PRO A 204 -6.15 -40.25 -7.15
C PRO A 204 -5.29 -40.71 -8.33
N SER A 205 -5.78 -41.66 -9.15
CA SER A 205 -5.16 -42.07 -10.42
C SER A 205 -5.41 -41.09 -11.58
N GLY A 206 -6.30 -40.10 -11.40
CA GLY A 206 -6.72 -39.16 -12.44
C GLY A 206 -7.92 -39.64 -13.27
N GLU A 207 -8.58 -40.73 -12.89
CA GLU A 207 -9.77 -41.26 -13.57
C GLU A 207 -11.05 -40.76 -12.90
N CYS A 208 -12.08 -40.47 -13.70
CA CYS A 208 -13.42 -40.19 -13.22
C CYS A 208 -14.13 -41.50 -12.86
N ILE A 209 -14.41 -41.68 -11.57
CA ILE A 209 -15.16 -42.81 -11.05
C ILE A 209 -16.57 -42.37 -10.69
N ASP A 210 -17.55 -43.22 -10.97
CA ASP A 210 -18.95 -42.98 -10.64
C ASP A 210 -19.11 -42.87 -9.12
N LEU A 211 -19.68 -41.75 -8.66
CA LEU A 211 -20.06 -41.57 -7.27
C LEU A 211 -21.26 -42.45 -7.01
N ASN A 212 -21.11 -43.51 -6.21
CA ASN A 212 -22.22 -44.38 -5.91
C ASN A 212 -23.19 -43.70 -4.92
N GLU A 213 -24.21 -43.00 -5.46
CA GLU A 213 -25.19 -42.28 -4.65
C GLU A 213 -26.13 -43.21 -3.87
N CYS A 214 -26.07 -44.52 -4.12
CA CYS A 214 -26.89 -45.51 -3.41
C CYS A 214 -26.28 -45.99 -2.07
N LEU A 215 -25.07 -45.55 -1.73
CA LEU A 215 -24.39 -45.91 -0.48
C LEU A 215 -24.52 -44.84 0.64
N HIS A 216 -25.23 -43.75 0.37
CA HIS A 216 -25.49 -42.65 1.31
C HIS A 216 -26.99 -42.37 1.51
#